data_AF-A0A7C3F9J4-F1
#
_entry.id   AF-A0A7C3F9J4-F1
#
_cell.length_a   1.000
_cell.length_b   1.000
_cell.length_c   1.000
_cell.angle_alpha   90.00
_cell.angle_beta   90.00
_cell.angle_gamma   90.00
#
_symmetry.space_group_name_H-M   'P 1'
#
loop_
_entity.id
_entity.type
_entity.pdbx_description
1 polymer ?
#
loop_
_entity_poly.entity_id
_entity_poly.type
_entity_poly.pdbx_seq_one_letter_code
_entity_poly.pdbx_strand_id
1 'polypeptide(L)'
;IPIATGIGYARNAAVVKSAQAVIAVGGSYGTLTEIGYALQSGLPVIGLNTWTISRNDRQDKSIIPAESPAEAVRLALELASD
;
A
#
# COMPACT_ATOMS: atom_id res chain seq x y z
N ILE A 1 -10.39 -23.88 -11.06
CA ILE A 1 -11.14 -23.32 -12.21
C ILE A 1 -10.81 -21.82 -12.27
N PRO A 2 -10.16 -21.31 -13.33
CA PRO A 2 -9.97 -19.87 -13.49
C PRO A 2 -11.33 -19.21 -13.81
N ILE A 3 -11.67 -18.14 -13.10
CA ILE A 3 -12.88 -17.36 -13.37
C ILE A 3 -12.47 -16.11 -14.14
N ALA A 4 -12.88 -16.02 -15.41
CA ALA A 4 -12.70 -14.84 -16.23
C ALA A 4 -13.70 -13.76 -15.82
N THR A 5 -13.38 -12.98 -14.79
CA THR A 5 -14.28 -11.98 -14.21
C THR A 5 -14.31 -10.66 -14.98
N GLY A 6 -13.35 -10.42 -15.89
CA GLY A 6 -13.24 -9.15 -16.63
C GLY A 6 -12.85 -7.94 -15.78
N ILE A 7 -12.47 -8.14 -14.51
CA ILE A 7 -12.29 -7.03 -13.55
C ILE A 7 -10.93 -6.32 -13.67
N GLY A 8 -10.04 -6.76 -14.55
CA GLY A 8 -8.74 -6.11 -14.81
C GLY A 8 -7.95 -5.85 -13.52
N TYR A 9 -7.56 -4.58 -13.30
CA TYR A 9 -6.81 -4.12 -12.12
C TYR A 9 -7.60 -4.19 -10.80
N ALA A 10 -8.93 -4.40 -10.82
CA ALA A 10 -9.71 -4.47 -9.60
C ALA A 10 -9.40 -5.73 -8.76
N ARG A 11 -8.65 -6.71 -9.31
CA ARG A 11 -8.02 -7.78 -8.52
C ARG A 11 -7.15 -7.21 -7.40
N ASN A 12 -6.48 -6.08 -7.64
CA ASN A 12 -5.56 -5.48 -6.67
C ASN A 12 -6.30 -4.98 -5.43
N ALA A 13 -7.54 -4.51 -5.59
CA ALA A 13 -8.39 -4.16 -4.46
C ALA A 13 -8.73 -5.38 -3.59
N ALA A 14 -8.91 -6.57 -4.16
CA ALA A 14 -9.14 -7.80 -3.39
C ALA A 14 -7.89 -8.21 -2.58
N VAL A 15 -6.70 -8.07 -3.17
CA VAL A 15 -5.43 -8.32 -2.47
C VAL A 15 -5.28 -7.37 -1.29
N VAL A 16 -5.48 -6.08 -1.52
CA VAL A 16 -5.44 -5.06 -0.47
C VAL A 16 -6.48 -5.35 0.61
N LYS A 17 -7.72 -5.68 0.25
CA LYS A 17 -8.80 -5.99 1.22
C LYS A 17 -8.56 -7.26 2.04
N SER A 18 -7.65 -8.14 1.60
CA SER A 18 -7.24 -9.31 2.38
C SER A 18 -6.07 -9.06 3.32
N ALA A 19 -5.47 -7.86 3.29
CA ALA A 19 -4.31 -7.51 4.09
C ALA A 19 -4.69 -6.74 5.37
N GLN A 20 -3.86 -6.89 6.40
CA GLN A 20 -3.93 -6.09 7.64
C GLN A 20 -3.00 -4.86 7.58
N ALA A 21 -1.98 -4.91 6.72
CA ALA A 21 -1.03 -3.83 6.43
C ALA A 21 -0.44 -4.02 5.02
N VAL A 22 0.08 -2.95 4.41
CA VAL A 22 0.69 -3.00 3.07
C VAL A 22 2.10 -2.40 3.12
N ILE A 23 3.08 -3.08 2.51
CA ILE A 23 4.42 -2.53 2.25
C ILE A 23 4.53 -2.24 0.75
N ALA A 24 4.66 -0.96 0.40
CA ALA A 24 4.86 -0.52 -0.98
C ALA A 24 6.36 -0.39 -1.28
N VAL A 25 6.83 -1.13 -2.29
CA VAL A 25 8.24 -1.19 -2.69
C VAL A 25 8.41 -0.68 -4.11
N GLY A 26 9.32 0.27 -4.32
CA GLY A 26 9.58 0.85 -5.65
C GLY A 26 8.46 1.81 -6.11
N GLY A 27 8.57 2.34 -7.32
CA GLY A 27 7.80 3.52 -7.76
C GLY A 27 6.99 3.36 -9.05
N SER A 28 6.49 2.16 -9.38
CA SER A 28 5.64 2.01 -10.58
C SER A 28 4.25 2.63 -10.39
N TYR A 29 3.53 2.96 -11.47
CA TYR A 29 2.14 3.42 -11.38
C TYR A 29 1.17 2.34 -10.85
N GLY A 30 1.50 1.06 -11.03
CA GLY A 30 0.77 -0.04 -10.41
C GLY A 30 0.85 0.02 -8.89
N THR A 31 2.07 0.27 -8.37
CA THR A 31 2.33 0.46 -6.94
C THR A 31 1.54 1.65 -6.39
N LEU A 32 1.48 2.78 -7.11
CA LEU A 32 0.67 3.94 -6.70
C LEU A 32 -0.82 3.61 -6.60
N THR A 33 -1.33 2.80 -7.53
CA THR A 33 -2.73 2.36 -7.52
C THR A 33 -3.04 1.50 -6.29
N GLU A 34 -2.15 0.57 -5.95
CA GLU A 34 -2.28 -0.28 -4.76
C GLU A 34 -2.19 0.52 -3.44
N ILE A 35 -1.28 1.51 -3.37
CA ILE A 35 -1.22 2.48 -2.27
C ILE A 35 -2.58 3.18 -2.11
N GLY A 36 -3.15 3.69 -3.19
CA GLY A 36 -4.45 4.37 -3.17
C GLY A 36 -5.58 3.48 -2.62
N TYR A 37 -5.64 2.21 -3.06
CA TYR A 37 -6.64 1.26 -2.55
C TYR A 37 -6.44 0.92 -1.06
N ALA A 38 -5.20 0.82 -0.59
CA ALA A 38 -4.88 0.54 0.80
C ALA A 38 -5.30 1.70 1.71
N LEU A 39 -4.94 2.92 1.31
CA LEU A 39 -5.35 4.15 2.00
C LEU A 39 -6.88 4.32 2.03
N GLN A 40 -7.56 4.06 0.92
CA GLN A 40 -9.03 4.08 0.87
C GLN A 40 -9.66 3.01 1.78
N SER A 41 -8.96 1.91 1.99
CA SER A 41 -9.38 0.82 2.88
C SER A 41 -9.02 1.05 4.34
N GLY A 42 -8.36 2.16 4.67
CA GLY A 42 -7.91 2.47 6.04
C GLY A 42 -6.75 1.60 6.53
N LEU A 43 -6.07 0.89 5.62
CA LEU A 43 -4.94 0.04 5.99
C LEU A 43 -3.67 0.88 6.16
N PRO A 44 -2.81 0.55 7.14
CA PRO A 44 -1.50 1.16 7.25
C PRO A 44 -0.66 0.83 6.02
N VAL A 45 -0.03 1.87 5.44
CA VAL A 45 0.85 1.75 4.27
C VAL A 45 2.26 2.15 4.67
N ILE A 46 3.19 1.21 4.52
CA ILE A 46 4.61 1.41 4.80
C ILE A 46 5.33 1.54 3.46
N GLY A 47 6.08 2.61 3.27
CA GLY A 47 6.79 2.90 2.03
C GLY A 47 8.28 2.60 2.11
N LEU A 48 8.79 1.73 1.24
CA LEU A 48 10.21 1.43 1.08
C LEU A 48 10.67 1.83 -0.32
N ASN A 49 11.45 2.90 -0.43
CA ASN A 49 11.91 3.45 -1.71
C ASN A 49 10.76 3.62 -2.73
N THR A 50 9.64 4.19 -2.28
CA THR A 50 8.39 4.31 -3.05
C THR A 50 7.91 5.76 -3.13
N TRP A 51 6.69 5.94 -3.61
CA TRP A 51 6.01 7.22 -3.77
C TRP A 51 5.89 8.02 -2.47
N THR A 52 5.98 9.33 -2.61
CA THR A 52 5.43 10.31 -1.67
C THR A 52 4.26 11.03 -2.33
N ILE A 53 3.25 11.39 -1.55
CA ILE A 53 2.07 12.10 -2.04
C ILE A 53 2.09 13.50 -1.42
N SER A 54 1.81 14.53 -2.22
CA SER A 54 1.69 15.91 -1.75
C SER A 54 0.45 16.56 -2.36
N ARG A 55 -0.24 17.39 -1.58
CA ARG A 55 -1.41 18.16 -2.02
C ARG A 55 -1.23 19.62 -1.61
N ASN A 56 -1.26 20.54 -2.59
CA ASN A 56 -1.03 21.97 -2.36
C ASN A 56 0.26 22.23 -1.55
N ASP A 57 1.38 21.65 -2.00
CA ASP A 57 2.70 21.72 -1.37
C ASP A 57 2.79 21.17 0.07
N ARG A 58 1.74 20.50 0.55
CA ARG A 58 1.74 19.79 1.82
C ARG A 58 1.94 18.32 1.58
N GLN A 59 3.02 17.77 2.14
CA GLN A 59 3.28 16.34 2.10
C GLN A 59 2.21 15.60 2.90
N ASP A 60 1.62 14.60 2.26
CA ASP A 60 0.71 13.65 2.86
C ASP A 60 1.50 12.65 3.73
N LYS A 61 1.02 12.41 4.95
CA LYS A 61 1.69 11.56 5.94
C LYS A 61 1.06 10.17 6.07
N SER A 62 0.17 9.80 5.15
CA SER A 62 -0.52 8.51 5.16
C SER A 62 0.37 7.33 4.78
N ILE A 63 1.49 7.58 4.10
CA ILE A 63 2.53 6.59 3.82
C ILE A 63 3.64 6.74 4.86
N ILE A 64 3.87 5.69 5.64
CA ILE A 64 4.87 5.64 6.70
C ILE A 64 6.21 5.22 6.08
N PRO A 65 7.23 6.09 6.04
CA PRO A 65 8.50 5.75 5.40
C PRO A 65 9.27 4.71 6.24
N ALA A 66 9.90 3.76 5.55
CA ALA A 66 10.87 2.82 6.10
C ALA A 66 12.21 2.96 5.37
N GLU A 67 13.30 2.96 6.12
CA GLU A 67 14.67 3.11 5.60
C GLU A 67 15.31 1.76 5.24
N SER A 68 14.72 0.65 5.70
CA SER A 68 15.21 -0.69 5.41
C SER A 68 14.08 -1.72 5.28
N PRO A 69 14.31 -2.86 4.60
CA PRO A 69 13.35 -3.96 4.56
C PRO A 69 12.96 -4.48 5.96
N ALA A 70 13.93 -4.58 6.88
CA ALA A 70 13.68 -5.06 8.24
C ALA A 70 12.78 -4.11 9.03
N GLU A 71 13.00 -2.80 8.87
CA GLU A 71 12.11 -1.78 9.44
C GLU A 71 10.72 -1.83 8.83
N ALA A 72 10.61 -1.98 7.51
CA ALA A 72 9.32 -2.03 6.86
C ALA A 72 8.45 -3.18 7.38
N VAL A 73 9.05 -4.35 7.59
CA VAL A 73 8.37 -5.51 8.19
C VAL A 73 7.98 -5.25 9.64
N ARG A 74 8.89 -4.70 10.45
CA ARG A 74 8.61 -4.38 11.86
C ARG A 74 7.39 -3.44 11.98
N LEU A 75 7.40 -2.33 11.24
CA LEU A 75 6.30 -1.35 11.24
C LEU A 75 4.98 -1.98 10.76
N ALA A 76 5.03 -2.83 9.73
CA ALA A 76 3.83 -3.50 9.23
C ALA A 76 3.22 -4.44 10.27
N LEU A 77 4.04 -5.18 11.02
CA LEU A 77 3.59 -6.07 12.09
C LEU A 77 3.05 -5.29 13.30
N GLU A 78 3.67 -4.17 13.66
CA GLU A 78 3.22 -3.32 14.78
C GLU A 78 1.86 -2.65 14.50
N LEU A 79 1.58 -2.32 13.24
CA LEU A 79 0.39 -1.58 12.83
C LEU A 79 -0.75 -2.47 12.31
N ALA A 80 -0.46 -3.73 11.98
CA ALA A 80 -1.48 -4.70 11.61
C ALA A 80 -2.46 -4.88 12.78
N SER A 81 -3.74 -4.66 12.53
CA SER A 81 -4.81 -4.92 13.51
C SER A 81 -5.19 -6.40 13.50
N ASP A 82 -5.50 -6.97 14.68
CA ASP A 82 -6.04 -8.34 14.82
C ASP A 82 -7.39 -8.54 14.10
#